data_AF-A0A956RAL7-F1
#
_entry.id   AF-A0A956RAL7-F1
#
_cell.length_a   1.000
_cell.length_b   1.000
_cell.length_c   1.000
_cell.angle_alpha   90.00
_cell.angle_beta   90.00
_cell.angle_gamma   90.00
#
_symmetry.space_group_name_H-M   'P 1'
#
loop_
_entity.id
_entity.type
_entity.pdbx_description
1 polymer ?
#
loop_
_entity_poly.entity_id
_entity_poly.type
_entity_poly.pdbx_seq_one_letter_code
_entity_poly.pdbx_strand_id
1 'polypeptide(L)'
;MARPDRDEPRARAHDDRGPARGLTPLDQRSALITLRTLVTARWVLLGLLAGSGLVIALAPGVARPLLAWFPTRPDPTAFFATLLVWLAINVVTVRVWLRTGRATTGVAGLHLLVDATVLTALLVISGGPANPFTTIYFVPITLATQVSPRWTWALAGYCLACFGCLFALEPLPGAPPGHHEHFAGHLRGMWVAFGVTGALVTYFVHRIALSLARQRDELARLREQAVQDRH
;
A
#
# COMPACT_ATOMS: atom_id res chain seq x y z
N MET A 1 -46.17 -53.36 30.53
CA MET A 1 -46.39 -52.13 31.32
C MET A 1 -45.18 -51.95 32.22
N ALA A 2 -44.40 -50.88 32.24
CA ALA A 2 -44.41 -49.59 31.57
C ALA A 2 -42.95 -49.07 31.50
N ARG A 3 -42.69 -48.17 30.55
CA ARG A 3 -41.41 -47.49 30.25
C ARG A 3 -41.38 -46.11 30.98
N PRO A 4 -40.43 -45.20 30.73
CA PRO A 4 -39.25 -44.79 31.53
C PRO A 4 -39.34 -43.35 32.10
N ASP A 5 -38.32 -42.88 32.83
CA ASP A 5 -38.05 -41.46 33.15
C ASP A 5 -36.68 -41.40 33.90
N ARG A 6 -35.68 -40.51 33.72
CA ARG A 6 -35.45 -39.34 32.88
C ARG A 6 -33.95 -39.17 32.62
N ASP A 7 -33.72 -38.57 31.47
CA ASP A 7 -32.57 -37.78 31.02
C ASP A 7 -31.85 -36.96 32.11
N GLU A 8 -30.51 -37.05 32.12
CA GLU A 8 -29.65 -35.85 32.19
C GLU A 8 -28.39 -36.07 31.35
N PRO A 9 -28.26 -35.45 30.16
CA PRO A 9 -27.00 -35.39 29.45
C PRO A 9 -26.14 -34.29 30.08
N ARG A 10 -25.02 -34.69 30.70
CA ARG A 10 -23.94 -33.79 31.12
C ARG A 10 -23.56 -32.88 29.96
N ALA A 11 -23.90 -31.60 30.10
CA ALA A 11 -23.47 -30.53 29.22
C ALA A 11 -21.94 -30.56 29.09
N ARG A 12 -21.46 -31.07 27.96
CA ARG A 12 -20.07 -30.87 27.54
C ARG A 12 -19.96 -29.39 27.24
N ALA A 13 -19.30 -28.66 28.13
CA ALA A 13 -18.83 -27.31 27.86
C ALA A 13 -18.02 -27.37 26.56
N HIS A 14 -18.60 -26.82 25.50
CA HIS A 14 -17.96 -26.61 24.22
C HIS A 14 -16.88 -25.55 24.47
N ASP A 15 -15.64 -26.00 24.69
CA ASP A 15 -14.45 -25.16 24.68
C ASP A 15 -14.29 -24.64 23.24
N ASP A 16 -14.99 -23.55 22.93
CA ASP A 16 -14.90 -22.82 21.65
C ASP A 16 -13.64 -21.96 21.62
N ARG A 17 -12.50 -22.59 21.93
CA ARG A 17 -11.20 -22.09 21.50
C ARG A 17 -11.07 -22.49 20.04
N GLY A 18 -11.72 -21.70 19.17
CA GLY A 18 -11.57 -21.82 17.73
C GLY A 18 -10.08 -21.96 17.37
N PRO A 19 -9.73 -22.90 16.47
CA PRO A 19 -8.34 -23.17 16.15
C PRO A 19 -7.66 -21.86 15.77
N ALA A 20 -6.51 -21.58 16.38
CA ALA A 20 -5.66 -20.46 16.01
C ALA A 20 -5.60 -20.41 14.48
N ARG A 21 -6.17 -19.33 13.89
CA ARG A 21 -6.36 -19.19 12.44
C ARG A 21 -5.00 -19.22 11.73
N GLY A 22 -4.50 -20.43 11.50
CA GLY A 22 -3.46 -20.68 10.51
C GLY A 22 -4.04 -20.28 9.17
N LEU A 23 -3.34 -19.37 8.48
CA LEU A 23 -3.72 -18.97 7.13
C LEU A 23 -3.78 -20.20 6.24
N THR A 24 -4.76 -20.27 5.35
CA THR A 24 -4.82 -21.37 4.39
C THR A 24 -3.59 -21.32 3.46
N PRO A 25 -3.14 -22.45 2.88
CA PRO A 25 -2.03 -22.44 1.93
C PRO A 25 -2.24 -21.49 0.74
N LEU A 26 -3.49 -21.18 0.39
CA LEU A 26 -3.86 -20.22 -0.65
C LEU A 26 -3.62 -18.76 -0.23
N ASP A 27 -3.94 -18.40 1.02
CA ASP A 27 -3.69 -17.06 1.56
C ASP A 27 -2.19 -16.75 1.62
N GLN A 28 -1.38 -17.75 2.01
CA GLN A 28 0.07 -17.64 2.08
C GLN A 28 0.69 -17.44 0.68
N ARG A 29 0.21 -18.15 -0.34
CA ARG A 29 0.67 -17.97 -1.74
C ARG A 29 0.33 -16.58 -2.26
N SER A 30 -0.88 -16.10 -2.00
CA SER A 30 -1.30 -14.74 -2.38
C SER A 30 -0.41 -13.69 -1.71
N ALA A 31 -0.16 -13.81 -0.40
CA ALA A 31 0.72 -12.91 0.34
C ALA A 31 2.16 -12.91 -0.20
N LEU A 32 2.70 -14.08 -0.59
CA LEU A 32 4.03 -14.18 -1.21
C LEU A 32 4.09 -13.48 -2.56
N ILE A 33 3.06 -13.63 -3.41
CA ILE A 33 2.99 -12.95 -4.70
C ILE A 33 2.97 -11.44 -4.48
N THR A 34 2.15 -10.95 -3.56
CA THR A 34 2.09 -9.52 -3.25
C THR A 34 3.41 -8.99 -2.72
N LEU A 35 4.08 -9.70 -1.80
CA LEU A 35 5.40 -9.29 -1.31
C LEU A 35 6.46 -9.28 -2.42
N ARG A 36 6.43 -10.24 -3.36
CA ARG A 36 7.34 -10.23 -4.52
C ARG A 36 7.09 -9.01 -5.39
N THR A 37 5.83 -8.73 -5.73
CA THR A 37 5.46 -7.53 -6.50
C THR A 37 5.92 -6.26 -5.80
N LEU A 38 5.77 -6.19 -4.48
CA LEU A 38 6.20 -5.07 -3.65
C LEU A 38 7.73 -4.90 -3.69
N VAL A 39 8.50 -5.98 -3.53
CA VAL A 39 9.97 -5.93 -3.63
C VAL A 39 10.41 -5.50 -5.03
N THR A 40 9.79 -6.01 -6.09
CA THR A 40 10.08 -5.58 -7.46
C THR A 40 9.77 -4.10 -7.66
N ALA A 41 8.63 -3.62 -7.15
CA ALA A 41 8.26 -2.21 -7.21
C ALA A 41 9.28 -1.34 -6.46
N ARG A 42 9.76 -1.77 -5.29
CA ARG A 42 10.83 -1.08 -4.54
C ARG A 42 12.12 -1.02 -5.34
N TRP A 43 12.54 -2.10 -6.01
CA TRP A 43 13.73 -2.09 -6.85
C TRP A 43 13.60 -1.15 -8.05
N VAL A 44 12.43 -1.14 -8.70
CA VAL A 44 12.15 -0.21 -9.80
C VAL A 44 12.24 1.23 -9.30
N LEU A 45 11.56 1.55 -8.19
CA LEU A 45 11.58 2.90 -7.61
C LEU A 45 13.01 3.31 -7.21
N LEU A 46 13.72 2.47 -6.45
CA LEU A 46 15.12 2.73 -6.08
C LEU A 46 16.01 2.91 -7.31
N GLY A 47 15.80 2.13 -8.36
CA GLY A 47 16.52 2.26 -9.63
C GLY A 47 16.24 3.59 -10.34
N LEU A 48 14.97 4.01 -10.41
CA LEU A 48 14.59 5.32 -10.94
C LEU A 48 15.22 6.46 -10.13
N LEU A 49 15.19 6.36 -8.80
CA LEU A 49 15.78 7.37 -7.92
C LEU A 49 17.32 7.39 -7.99
N ALA A 50 17.98 6.24 -8.13
CA ALA A 50 19.42 6.18 -8.34
C ALA A 50 19.81 6.77 -9.70
N GLY A 51 19.03 6.47 -10.74
CA GLY A 51 19.19 7.03 -12.08
C GLY A 51 19.04 8.56 -12.09
N SER A 52 18.04 9.11 -11.41
CA SER A 52 17.89 10.56 -11.29
C SER A 52 19.05 11.19 -10.51
N GLY A 53 19.53 10.56 -9.44
CA GLY A 53 20.74 10.96 -8.72
C GLY A 53 22.00 10.98 -9.60
N LEU A 54 22.15 9.97 -10.47
CA LEU A 54 23.27 9.89 -11.40
C LEU A 54 23.22 11.02 -12.45
N VAL A 55 22.03 11.34 -12.98
CA VAL A 55 21.85 12.47 -13.91
C VAL A 55 22.20 13.80 -13.24
N ILE A 56 21.82 13.99 -11.97
CA ILE A 56 22.21 15.18 -11.19
C ILE A 56 23.73 15.29 -11.07
N ALA A 57 24.43 14.18 -10.82
CA ALA A 57 25.88 14.16 -10.65
C ALA A 57 26.65 14.37 -11.97
N LEU A 58 26.23 13.72 -13.05
CA LEU A 58 26.97 13.71 -14.32
C LEU A 58 26.56 14.83 -15.29
N ALA A 59 25.32 15.30 -15.22
CA ALA A 59 24.76 16.29 -16.13
C ALA A 59 23.98 17.39 -15.37
N PRO A 60 24.66 18.18 -14.51
CA PRO A 60 23.99 19.19 -13.67
C PRO A 60 23.26 20.25 -14.49
N GLY A 61 23.68 20.51 -15.74
CA GLY A 61 22.99 21.43 -16.65
C GLY A 61 21.57 20.96 -17.04
N VAL A 62 21.35 19.64 -17.11
CA VAL A 62 20.04 19.04 -17.38
C VAL A 62 19.21 18.96 -16.10
N ALA A 63 19.85 18.66 -14.97
CA ALA A 63 19.16 18.47 -13.70
C ALA A 63 18.69 19.77 -13.03
N ARG A 64 19.45 20.87 -13.15
CA ARG A 64 19.12 22.16 -12.52
C ARG A 64 17.72 22.71 -12.87
N PRO A 65 17.28 22.75 -14.14
CA PRO A 65 15.93 23.21 -14.45
C PRO A 65 14.85 22.28 -13.89
N LEU A 66 15.09 20.98 -13.83
CA LEU A 66 14.17 20.00 -13.24
C LEU A 66 14.07 20.15 -11.71
N LEU A 67 15.20 20.42 -11.05
CA LEU A 67 15.24 20.70 -9.61
C LEU A 67 14.49 21.98 -9.25
N ALA A 68 14.37 22.93 -10.17
CA ALA A 68 13.58 24.15 -9.98
C ALA A 68 12.06 23.91 -9.99
N TRP A 69 11.59 22.73 -10.44
CA TRP A 69 10.19 22.36 -10.33
C TRP A 69 9.78 22.00 -8.90
N PHE A 70 10.76 21.73 -8.03
CA PHE A 70 10.50 21.44 -6.62
C PHE A 70 10.46 22.73 -5.80
N PRO A 71 9.44 22.94 -4.96
CA PRO A 71 9.31 24.13 -4.12
C PRO A 71 10.50 24.33 -3.17
N THR A 72 11.03 23.23 -2.64
CA THR A 72 12.25 23.20 -1.84
C THR A 72 13.26 22.27 -2.49
N ARG A 73 14.53 22.67 -2.47
CA ARG A 73 15.60 21.76 -2.89
C ARG A 73 15.73 20.69 -1.80
N PRO A 74 15.52 19.40 -2.12
CA PRO A 74 15.63 18.36 -1.11
C PRO A 74 17.05 18.35 -0.54
N ASP A 75 17.17 18.30 0.78
CA ASP A 75 18.46 18.07 1.43
C ASP A 75 19.01 16.72 0.94
N PRO A 76 20.13 16.72 0.19
CA PRO A 76 20.67 15.50 -0.37
C PRO A 76 20.99 14.46 0.70
N THR A 77 21.46 14.88 1.88
CA THR A 77 21.90 13.98 2.95
C THR A 77 20.72 13.24 3.57
N ALA A 78 19.67 13.97 3.96
CA ALA A 78 18.44 13.39 4.50
C ALA A 78 17.72 12.51 3.47
N PHE A 79 17.73 12.93 2.19
CA PHE A 79 17.16 12.15 1.10
C PHE A 79 17.86 10.81 0.94
N PHE A 80 19.18 10.79 0.76
CA PHE A 80 19.95 9.55 0.61
C PHE A 80 19.92 8.67 1.87
N ALA A 81 19.93 9.27 3.07
CA ALA A 81 19.78 8.52 4.32
C ALA A 81 18.42 7.80 4.38
N THR A 82 17.34 8.47 3.99
CA THR A 82 16.00 7.87 3.91
C THR A 82 15.96 6.74 2.88
N LEU A 83 16.60 6.91 1.72
CA LEU A 83 16.72 5.84 0.71
C LEU A 83 17.53 4.65 1.21
N LEU A 84 18.60 4.88 1.98
CA LEU A 84 19.41 3.81 2.56
C LEU A 84 18.61 2.99 3.57
N VAL A 85 17.83 3.66 4.42
CA VAL A 85 16.90 2.99 5.34
C VAL A 85 15.87 2.16 4.57
N TRP A 86 15.30 2.72 3.51
CA TRP A 86 14.33 2.01 2.67
C TRP A 86 14.93 0.79 1.96
N LEU A 87 16.17 0.92 1.47
CA LEU A 87 16.95 -0.17 0.90
C LEU A 87 17.20 -1.27 1.94
N ALA A 88 17.59 -0.91 3.16
CA ALA A 88 17.82 -1.86 4.24
C ALA A 88 16.55 -2.65 4.57
N ILE A 89 15.40 -1.97 4.68
CA ILE A 89 14.10 -2.60 4.88
C ILE A 89 13.80 -3.57 3.74
N ASN A 90 14.02 -3.18 2.49
CA ASN A 90 13.80 -4.03 1.32
C ASN A 90 14.66 -5.31 1.37
N VAL A 91 15.94 -5.19 1.72
CA VAL A 91 16.86 -6.33 1.86
C VAL A 91 16.42 -7.27 2.98
N VAL A 92 16.00 -6.73 4.13
CA VAL A 92 15.49 -7.53 5.26
C VAL A 92 14.21 -8.28 4.86
N THR A 93 13.26 -7.63 4.19
CA THR A 93 12.04 -8.27 3.66
C THR A 93 12.39 -9.45 2.78
N VAL A 94 13.33 -9.29 1.83
CA VAL A 94 13.76 -10.39 0.96
C VAL A 94 14.38 -11.53 1.76
N ARG A 95 15.32 -11.21 2.65
CA ARG A 95 16.12 -12.24 3.35
C ARG A 95 15.31 -13.04 4.35
N VAL A 96 14.36 -12.43 5.04
CA VAL A 96 13.68 -13.08 6.15
C VAL A 96 12.24 -13.45 5.81
N TRP A 97 11.54 -12.77 4.90
CA TRP A 97 10.14 -13.10 4.58
C TRP A 97 10.00 -13.87 3.27
N LEU A 98 10.67 -13.43 2.19
CA LEU A 98 10.59 -14.13 0.91
C LEU A 98 11.37 -15.44 0.90
N ARG A 99 12.54 -15.50 1.56
CA ARG A 99 13.35 -16.75 1.62
C ARG A 99 12.85 -17.78 2.62
N THR A 100 12.17 -17.36 3.69
CA THR A 100 11.64 -18.31 4.70
C THR A 100 10.21 -18.78 4.38
N GLY A 101 9.54 -18.15 3.40
CA GLY A 101 8.16 -18.47 3.04
C GLY A 101 7.11 -18.00 4.06
N ARG A 102 7.48 -17.26 5.10
CA ARG A 102 6.59 -16.85 6.22
C ARG A 102 5.74 -15.61 5.92
N ALA A 103 5.40 -15.36 4.67
CA ALA A 103 4.60 -14.20 4.29
C ALA A 103 3.15 -14.36 4.73
N THR A 104 2.63 -13.36 5.43
CA THR A 104 1.21 -13.28 5.79
C THR A 104 0.61 -12.00 5.21
N THR A 105 -0.71 -12.01 5.02
CA THR A 105 -1.47 -10.83 4.57
C THR A 105 -1.21 -9.61 5.47
N GLY A 106 -1.10 -9.82 6.78
CA GLY A 106 -0.78 -8.76 7.74
C GLY A 106 0.62 -8.18 7.52
N VAL A 107 1.62 -9.03 7.28
CA VAL A 107 2.98 -8.55 7.00
C VAL A 107 3.04 -7.75 5.69
N ALA A 108 2.37 -8.21 4.64
CA ALA A 108 2.31 -7.48 3.37
C ALA A 108 1.69 -6.09 3.56
N GLY A 109 0.59 -6.00 4.31
CA GLY A 109 -0.03 -4.73 4.68
C GLY A 109 0.89 -3.81 5.49
N LEU A 110 1.61 -4.34 6.48
CA LEU A 110 2.58 -3.58 7.27
C LEU A 110 3.72 -3.03 6.41
N HIS A 111 4.23 -3.79 5.44
CA HIS A 111 5.26 -3.29 4.53
C HIS A 111 4.76 -2.13 3.67
N LEU A 112 3.48 -2.13 3.28
CA LEU A 112 2.89 -1.02 2.54
C LEU A 112 2.70 0.23 3.42
N LEU A 113 2.38 0.08 4.71
CA LEU A 113 2.37 1.20 5.65
C LEU A 113 3.76 1.80 5.82
N VAL A 114 4.79 0.95 5.93
CA VAL A 114 6.19 1.39 5.97
C VAL A 114 6.56 2.13 4.69
N ASP A 115 6.15 1.63 3.52
CA ASP A 115 6.40 2.30 2.23
C ASP A 115 5.72 3.67 2.16
N ALA A 116 4.48 3.78 2.64
CA ALA A 116 3.79 5.07 2.75
C ALA A 116 4.48 6.02 3.74
N THR A 117 5.02 5.51 4.85
CA THR A 117 5.77 6.31 5.83
C THR A 117 7.07 6.85 5.23
N VAL A 118 7.84 5.99 4.56
CA VAL A 118 9.08 6.40 3.88
C VAL A 118 8.77 7.42 2.79
N LEU A 119 7.71 7.20 2.00
CA LEU A 119 7.25 8.17 1.02
C LEU A 119 6.90 9.51 1.67
N THR A 120 6.22 9.49 2.81
CA THR A 120 5.90 10.71 3.59
C THR A 120 7.17 11.45 3.98
N ALA A 121 8.18 10.75 4.51
CA ALA A 121 9.46 11.35 4.88
C ALA A 121 10.17 11.97 3.67
N LEU A 122 10.19 11.28 2.54
CA LEU A 122 10.75 11.82 1.29
C LEU A 122 9.99 13.07 0.82
N LEU A 123 8.66 13.10 0.95
CA LEU A 123 7.84 14.26 0.59
C LEU A 123 8.11 15.44 1.51
N VAL A 124 8.22 15.23 2.83
CA VAL A 124 8.61 16.30 3.78
C VAL A 124 9.93 16.92 3.35
N ILE A 125 10.94 16.11 3.04
CA ILE A 125 12.27 16.62 2.66
C ILE A 125 12.25 17.34 1.30
N SER A 126 11.28 17.05 0.41
CA SER A 126 11.25 17.53 -0.97
C SER A 126 10.12 18.53 -1.30
N GLY A 127 9.51 19.15 -0.28
CA GLY A 127 8.54 20.26 -0.48
C GLY A 127 7.15 20.01 0.07
N GLY A 128 6.99 18.97 0.90
CA GLY A 128 5.79 18.70 1.68
C GLY A 128 4.52 18.59 0.84
N PRO A 129 3.42 19.27 1.21
CA PRO A 129 2.13 19.10 0.55
C PRO A 129 2.10 19.71 -0.86
N ALA A 130 3.02 20.61 -1.21
CA ALA A 130 3.13 21.21 -2.53
C ALA A 130 3.88 20.33 -3.54
N ASN A 131 4.41 19.19 -3.10
CA ASN A 131 5.18 18.30 -3.96
C ASN A 131 4.26 17.54 -4.95
N PRO A 132 4.56 17.55 -6.27
CA PRO A 132 3.72 16.91 -7.29
C PRO A 132 3.69 15.37 -7.18
N PHE A 133 4.66 14.77 -6.49
CA PHE A 133 4.75 13.33 -6.25
C PHE A 133 3.90 12.84 -5.08
N THR A 134 3.09 13.71 -4.45
CA THR A 134 2.03 13.28 -3.51
C THR A 134 1.08 12.24 -4.15
N THR A 135 0.90 12.28 -5.47
CA THR A 135 0.14 11.25 -6.23
C THR A 135 0.74 9.84 -6.14
N ILE A 136 2.03 9.67 -5.81
CA ILE A 136 2.67 8.36 -5.66
C ILE A 136 2.02 7.53 -4.53
N TYR A 137 1.32 8.15 -3.57
CA TYR A 137 0.54 7.40 -2.56
C TYR A 137 -0.48 6.44 -3.18
N PHE A 138 -0.92 6.64 -4.44
CA PHE A 138 -1.77 5.66 -5.13
C PHE A 138 -1.07 4.33 -5.43
N VAL A 139 0.26 4.30 -5.55
CA VAL A 139 1.03 3.07 -5.78
C VAL A 139 0.86 2.09 -4.62
N PRO A 140 1.17 2.42 -3.35
CA PRO A 140 0.97 1.50 -2.25
C PRO A 140 -0.52 1.17 -2.04
N ILE A 141 -1.45 2.12 -2.24
CA ILE A 141 -2.90 1.85 -2.20
C ILE A 141 -3.30 0.79 -3.23
N THR A 142 -2.83 0.92 -4.47
CA THR A 142 -3.11 -0.03 -5.54
C THR A 142 -2.51 -1.40 -5.24
N LEU A 143 -1.30 -1.46 -4.67
CA LEU A 143 -0.69 -2.73 -4.25
C LEU A 143 -1.47 -3.40 -3.11
N ALA A 144 -2.06 -2.64 -2.19
CA ALA A 144 -2.90 -3.20 -1.12
C ALA A 144 -4.15 -3.94 -1.63
N THR A 145 -4.61 -3.64 -2.85
CA THR A 145 -5.73 -4.36 -3.47
C THR A 145 -5.46 -5.85 -3.65
N GLN A 146 -4.19 -6.25 -3.76
CA GLN A 146 -3.76 -7.64 -3.83
C GLN A 146 -3.67 -8.30 -2.45
N VAL A 147 -3.62 -7.51 -1.37
CA VAL A 147 -3.50 -8.00 0.02
C VAL A 147 -4.88 -8.37 0.54
N SER A 148 -5.75 -7.38 0.74
CA SER A 148 -7.16 -7.59 1.10
C SER A 148 -7.94 -6.28 1.02
N PRO A 149 -9.27 -6.32 0.87
CA PRO A 149 -10.10 -5.10 0.84
C PRO A 149 -9.95 -4.25 2.11
N ARG A 150 -9.82 -4.91 3.28
CA ARG A 150 -9.62 -4.23 4.56
C ARG A 150 -8.30 -3.46 4.59
N TRP A 151 -7.23 -4.07 4.09
CA TRP A 151 -5.91 -3.43 4.00
C TRP A 151 -5.91 -2.29 2.98
N THR A 152 -6.63 -2.41 1.86
CA THR A 152 -6.76 -1.31 0.89
C THR A 152 -7.40 -0.08 1.51
N TRP A 153 -8.53 -0.24 2.21
CA TRP A 153 -9.20 0.88 2.89
C TRP A 153 -8.35 1.46 4.02
N ALA A 154 -7.72 0.60 4.83
CA ALA A 154 -6.82 1.04 5.89
C ALA A 154 -5.64 1.85 5.33
N LEU A 155 -5.02 1.38 4.26
CA LEU A 155 -3.89 2.06 3.64
C LEU A 155 -4.31 3.34 2.91
N ALA A 156 -5.48 3.37 2.27
CA ALA A 156 -6.02 4.59 1.67
C ALA A 156 -6.25 5.68 2.73
N GLY A 157 -6.87 5.32 3.86
CA GLY A 157 -7.05 6.22 5.00
C GLY A 157 -5.71 6.66 5.60
N TYR A 158 -4.74 5.74 5.71
CA TYR A 158 -3.40 6.05 6.20
C TYR A 158 -2.65 7.02 5.29
N CYS A 159 -2.66 6.81 3.97
CA CYS A 159 -2.07 7.72 3.00
C CYS A 159 -2.75 9.09 3.01
N LEU A 160 -4.08 9.14 3.17
CA LEU A 160 -4.83 10.39 3.31
C LEU A 160 -4.39 11.16 4.57
N ALA A 161 -4.19 10.46 5.68
CA ALA A 161 -3.68 11.03 6.92
C ALA A 161 -2.22 11.48 6.78
N CYS A 162 -1.37 10.71 6.10
CA CYS A 162 0.02 11.08 5.82
C CYS A 162 0.10 12.34 4.95
N PHE A 163 -0.71 12.44 3.89
CA PHE A 163 -0.77 13.68 3.11
C PHE A 163 -1.30 14.83 3.98
N GLY A 164 -2.33 14.60 4.79
CA GLY A 164 -2.81 15.59 5.76
C GLY A 164 -1.73 16.07 6.73
N CYS A 165 -0.86 15.18 7.21
CA CYS A 165 0.19 15.53 8.17
C CYS A 165 1.29 16.41 7.53
N LEU A 166 1.47 16.37 6.21
CA LEU A 166 2.42 17.26 5.52
C LEU A 166 2.09 18.74 5.74
N PHE A 167 0.81 19.09 5.88
CA PHE A 167 0.39 20.47 6.18
C PHE A 167 0.78 20.93 7.59
N ALA A 168 0.95 20.00 8.52
CA ALA A 168 1.38 20.29 9.89
C ALA A 168 2.90 20.32 10.04
N LEU A 169 3.61 19.49 9.27
CA LEU A 169 5.06 19.37 9.31
C LEU A 169 5.78 20.45 8.49
N GLU A 170 5.20 20.87 7.37
CA GLU A 170 5.75 21.88 6.48
C GLU A 170 4.77 23.05 6.34
N PRO A 171 5.01 24.20 7.02
CA PRO A 171 4.21 25.40 6.84
C PRO A 171 4.18 25.79 5.36
N LEU A 172 3.02 26.23 4.87
CA LEU A 172 2.85 26.56 3.46
C LEU A 172 3.95 27.53 2.99
N PRO A 173 4.62 27.27 1.86
CA PRO A 173 5.64 28.17 1.35
C PRO A 173 5.11 29.59 1.25
N GLY A 174 5.91 30.55 1.70
CA GLY A 174 5.51 31.94 1.76
C GLY A 174 5.19 32.51 0.38
N ALA A 175 3.92 32.52 -0.03
CA ALA A 175 3.51 33.22 -1.25
C ALA A 175 3.47 34.74 -1.01
N PRO A 176 3.71 35.57 -2.03
CA PRO A 176 3.55 37.01 -1.94
C PRO A 176 2.17 37.41 -1.36
N PRO A 177 2.08 38.53 -0.62
CA PRO A 177 0.80 39.02 -0.08
C PRO A 177 -0.25 39.10 -1.19
N GLY A 178 -1.39 38.41 -1.03
CA GLY A 178 -2.47 38.31 -2.01
C GLY A 178 -2.58 36.98 -2.79
N HIS A 179 -1.49 36.22 -2.93
CA HIS A 179 -1.52 34.88 -3.58
C HIS A 179 -1.54 33.71 -2.60
N HIS A 180 -1.30 33.98 -1.32
CA HIS A 180 -1.24 32.99 -0.26
C HIS A 180 -2.55 32.20 -0.09
N GLU A 181 -3.69 32.90 -0.08
CA GLU A 181 -4.98 32.24 0.12
C GLU A 181 -5.38 31.35 -1.06
N HIS A 182 -5.12 31.80 -2.28
CA HIS A 182 -5.39 30.99 -3.48
C HIS A 182 -4.52 29.73 -3.52
N PHE A 183 -3.23 29.86 -3.21
CA PHE A 183 -2.31 28.72 -3.16
C PHE A 183 -2.67 27.73 -2.03
N ALA A 184 -3.00 28.23 -0.83
CA ALA A 184 -3.50 27.41 0.27
C ALA A 184 -4.78 26.67 -0.09
N GLY A 185 -5.73 27.37 -0.73
CA GLY A 185 -6.95 26.79 -1.26
C GLY A 185 -6.68 25.67 -2.27
N HIS A 186 -5.76 25.89 -3.21
CA HIS A 186 -5.35 24.89 -4.19
C HIS A 186 -4.76 23.63 -3.54
N LEU A 187 -3.87 23.77 -2.55
CA LEU A 187 -3.26 22.63 -1.86
C LEU A 187 -4.27 21.84 -1.03
N ARG A 188 -5.19 22.52 -0.34
CA ARG A 188 -6.33 21.85 0.34
C ARG A 188 -7.22 21.13 -0.67
N GLY A 189 -7.49 21.76 -1.81
CA GLY A 189 -8.23 21.16 -2.93
C GLY A 189 -7.56 19.89 -3.45
N MET A 190 -6.23 19.88 -3.58
CA MET A 190 -5.45 18.71 -3.97
C MET A 190 -5.57 17.57 -2.95
N TRP A 191 -5.55 17.88 -1.65
CA TRP A 191 -5.77 16.88 -0.60
C TRP A 191 -7.20 16.29 -0.62
N VAL A 192 -8.22 17.13 -0.82
CA VAL A 192 -9.61 16.67 -0.98
C VAL A 192 -9.75 15.81 -2.24
N ALA A 193 -9.20 16.26 -3.37
CA ALA A 193 -9.21 15.51 -4.62
C ALA A 193 -8.51 14.15 -4.46
N PHE A 194 -7.37 14.11 -3.78
CA PHE A 194 -6.67 12.87 -3.45
C PHE A 194 -7.56 11.91 -2.64
N GLY A 195 -8.26 12.40 -1.62
CA GLY A 195 -9.19 11.59 -0.83
C GLY A 195 -10.35 11.02 -1.65
N VAL A 196 -10.99 11.86 -2.48
CA VAL A 196 -12.10 11.45 -3.36
C VAL A 196 -11.61 10.42 -4.38
N THR A 197 -10.51 10.70 -5.08
CA THR A 197 -9.93 9.78 -6.08
C THR A 197 -9.47 8.48 -5.42
N GLY A 198 -8.85 8.53 -4.24
CA GLY A 198 -8.44 7.34 -3.49
C GLY A 198 -9.60 6.45 -3.09
N ALA A 199 -10.70 7.04 -2.62
CA ALA A 199 -11.92 6.31 -2.32
C ALA A 199 -12.52 5.66 -3.58
N LEU A 200 -12.60 6.39 -4.69
CA LEU A 200 -13.12 5.89 -5.96
C LEU A 200 -12.26 4.74 -6.51
N VAL A 201 -10.94 4.92 -6.59
CA VAL A 201 -10.00 3.88 -7.05
C VAL A 201 -10.12 2.65 -6.17
N THR A 202 -10.10 2.81 -4.85
CA THR A 202 -10.25 1.70 -3.90
C THR A 202 -11.55 0.94 -4.12
N TYR A 203 -12.67 1.67 -4.28
CA TYR A 203 -13.98 1.08 -4.53
C TYR A 203 -14.05 0.35 -5.86
N PHE A 204 -13.65 0.98 -6.96
CA PHE A 204 -13.75 0.39 -8.31
C PHE A 204 -12.81 -0.78 -8.50
N VAL A 205 -11.57 -0.69 -8.03
CA VAL A 205 -10.63 -1.82 -8.12
C VAL A 205 -11.16 -3.01 -7.31
N HIS A 206 -11.72 -2.77 -6.13
CA HIS A 206 -12.36 -3.82 -5.35
C HIS A 206 -13.56 -4.45 -6.09
N ARG A 207 -14.43 -3.62 -6.68
CA ARG A 207 -15.58 -4.09 -7.47
C ARG A 207 -15.14 -4.93 -8.67
N ILE A 208 -14.10 -4.51 -9.38
CA ILE A 208 -13.52 -5.24 -10.52
C ILE A 208 -12.95 -6.58 -10.06
N ALA A 209 -12.20 -6.59 -8.95
CA ALA A 209 -11.63 -7.82 -8.39
C ALA A 209 -12.73 -8.84 -8.01
N LEU A 210 -13.82 -8.37 -7.40
CA LEU A 210 -14.98 -9.22 -7.08
C LEU A 210 -15.67 -9.76 -8.35
N SER A 211 -15.85 -8.91 -9.36
CA SER A 211 -16.43 -9.33 -10.65
C SER A 211 -15.58 -10.42 -11.30
N LEU A 212 -14.26 -10.24 -11.31
CA LEU A 212 -13.32 -11.19 -11.90
C LEU A 212 -13.26 -12.51 -11.11
N ALA A 213 -13.37 -12.45 -9.79
CA ALA A 213 -13.46 -13.65 -8.95
C ALA A 213 -14.71 -14.47 -9.29
N ARG A 214 -15.87 -13.83 -9.42
CA ARG A 214 -17.13 -14.52 -9.81
C ARG A 214 -17.02 -15.18 -11.18
N GLN A 215 -16.44 -14.47 -12.16
CA GLN A 215 -16.21 -15.03 -13.50
C GLN A 215 -15.28 -16.25 -13.47
N ARG A 216 -14.25 -16.23 -12.62
CA ARG A 216 -13.33 -17.37 -12.44
C ARG A 216 -14.04 -18.57 -11.81
N ASP A 217 -14.90 -18.35 -10.82
CA ASP A 217 -15.67 -19.41 -10.17
C ASP A 217 -16.66 -20.06 -11.14
N GLU A 218 -17.32 -19.26 -11.97
CA GLU A 218 -18.24 -19.76 -13.00
C GLU A 218 -17.50 -20.58 -14.07
N LEU A 219 -16.36 -20.10 -14.56
CA LEU A 219 -15.52 -20.84 -15.50
C LEU A 219 -14.99 -22.15 -14.91
N ALA A 220 -14.68 -22.19 -13.61
CA ALA A 220 -14.25 -23.40 -12.94
C ALA A 220 -15.38 -24.45 -12.90
N ARG A 221 -16.60 -24.03 -12.55
CA ARG A 221 -17.79 -24.90 -12.53
C ARG A 221 -18.11 -25.49 -13.89
N LEU A 222 -18.08 -24.68 -14.95
CA LEU A 222 -18.32 -25.15 -16.32
C LEU A 222 -17.27 -26.18 -16.77
N ARG A 223 -16.01 -26.00 -16.36
CA ARG A 223 -14.94 -26.98 -16.64
C ARG A 223 -15.16 -28.30 -15.89
N GLU A 224 -15.60 -28.25 -14.65
CA GLU A 224 -15.92 -29.45 -13.86
C GLU A 224 -17.07 -30.24 -14.50
N GLN A 225 -18.13 -29.55 -14.95
CA GLN A 225 -19.25 -30.18 -15.67
C GLN A 225 -18.80 -30.83 -16.99
N ALA A 226 -18.00 -30.12 -17.79
CA ALA A 226 -17.49 -30.66 -19.06
C ALA A 226 -16.57 -31.89 -18.90
N VAL A 227 -15.90 -32.02 -17.74
CA VAL A 227 -15.12 -33.22 -17.40
C VAL A 227 -16.04 -34.36 -16.96
N GLN A 228 -17.09 -34.07 -16.17
CA GLN A 228 -18.07 -35.05 -15.73
C GLN A 228 -18.88 -35.63 -16.91
N ASP A 229 -19.32 -34.79 -17.86
CA ASP A 229 -20.07 -35.23 -19.05
C ASP A 229 -19.26 -36.12 -20.00
N ARG A 230 -17.93 -36.18 -19.85
CA ARG A 230 -17.03 -36.96 -20.70
C ARG A 230 -16.75 -38.38 -20.15
N HIS A 231 -17.28 -38.71 -18.96
CA HIS A 231 -17.16 -40.01 -18.29
C HIS A 231 -18.51 -40.74 -18.27
#